data_AF-A0A327ND18-F1
#
_entry.id   AF-A0A327ND18-F1
#
_cell.length_a   1.000
_cell.length_b   1.000
_cell.length_c   1.000
_cell.angle_alpha   90.00
_cell.angle_beta   90.00
_cell.angle_gamma   90.00
#
_symmetry.space_group_name_H-M   'P 1'
#
loop_
_entity.id
_entity.type
_entity.pdbx_description
1 polymer ?
#
loop_
_entity_poly.entity_id
_entity_poly.type
_entity_poly.pdbx_seq_one_letter_code
_entity_poly.pdbx_strand_id
1 'polypeptide(L)'
;MIDIHLEYLKKIGEDSYGYIGNNSLSWARSVLSDSCQIDLFLDQKLDRYGLLNYCSDHNNNNLNSLIAILSWGGMRRDHGRRLFENSTILDQVILKLRTGHYSSRQKAFAAFQLCRAQGKLPGLGIGYFTKLICFLAPNLNGYIMDQWASKSINLLTGKEIVKITNNGWVTDENGPDTYEQYCDIIDKLGIQLNCTGIEAEKRIFSVGRGLGQWRNYLHKNYSTSITIENRTSSIAGQCLSNGT
;
A
#
# COMPACT_ATOMS: atom_id res chain seq x y z
N MET A 1 10.34 -9.39 15.42
CA MET A 1 10.99 -8.96 14.15
C MET A 1 12.40 -9.52 14.17
N ILE A 2 13.03 -9.74 13.02
CA ILE A 2 14.43 -10.13 12.96
C ILE A 2 15.28 -8.90 13.31
N ASP A 3 16.07 -9.04 14.37
CA ASP A 3 16.80 -7.93 14.98
C ASP A 3 17.74 -7.21 14.01
N ILE A 4 18.48 -7.94 13.17
CA ILE A 4 19.45 -7.32 12.23
C ILE A 4 18.79 -6.35 11.25
N HIS A 5 17.59 -6.67 10.77
CA HIS A 5 16.86 -5.83 9.82
C HIS A 5 16.24 -4.62 10.52
N LEU A 6 15.71 -4.82 11.72
CA LEU A 6 15.14 -3.74 12.54
C LEU A 6 16.22 -2.75 12.99
N GLU A 7 17.38 -3.22 13.43
CA GLU A 7 18.49 -2.36 13.84
C GLU A 7 19.06 -1.57 12.66
N TYR A 8 19.14 -2.17 11.47
CA TYR A 8 19.50 -1.41 10.27
C TYR A 8 18.48 -0.30 9.97
N LEU A 9 17.18 -0.62 10.03
CA LEU A 9 16.11 0.37 9.80
C LEU A 9 16.16 1.53 10.82
N LYS A 10 16.41 1.23 12.10
CA LYS A 10 16.62 2.25 13.13
C LYS A 10 17.82 3.13 12.82
N LYS A 11 18.94 2.54 12.40
CA LYS A 11 20.20 3.23 12.12
C LYS A 11 20.07 4.23 10.96
N ILE A 12 19.37 3.87 9.88
CA ILE A 12 19.23 4.74 8.71
C ILE A 12 18.27 5.91 8.93
N GLY A 13 17.39 5.81 9.93
CA GLY A 13 16.40 6.84 10.23
C GLY A 13 15.39 7.03 9.11
N GLU A 14 14.99 8.28 8.89
CA GLU A 14 14.13 8.67 7.76
C GLU A 14 14.96 9.17 6.59
N ASP A 15 14.53 8.85 5.36
CA ASP A 15 15.08 9.48 4.16
C ASP A 15 14.81 11.00 4.22
N SER A 16 15.78 11.81 3.77
CA SER A 16 15.72 13.29 3.84
C SER A 16 14.62 13.93 2.98
N TYR A 17 13.98 13.16 2.11
CA TYR A 17 12.88 13.59 1.25
C TYR A 17 11.88 12.44 1.11
N GLY A 18 10.58 12.74 1.15
CA GLY A 18 9.53 11.75 0.96
C GLY A 18 9.26 11.42 -0.51
N TYR A 19 8.42 10.40 -0.75
CA TYR A 19 7.92 10.13 -2.10
C TYR A 19 6.95 11.24 -2.54
N ILE A 20 7.21 11.80 -3.72
CA ILE A 20 6.40 12.83 -4.37
C ILE A 20 5.68 12.20 -5.57
N GLY A 21 4.37 12.41 -5.64
CA GLY A 21 3.51 11.89 -6.70
C GLY A 21 3.66 12.57 -8.06
N ASN A 22 2.85 12.13 -9.02
CA ASN A 22 2.70 12.85 -10.28
C ASN A 22 1.86 14.11 -10.10
N ASN A 23 1.88 15.00 -11.10
CA ASN A 23 0.92 16.09 -11.16
C ASN A 23 -0.48 15.50 -11.42
N SER A 24 -1.41 15.78 -10.50
CA SER A 24 -2.72 15.13 -10.46
C SER A 24 -3.63 15.60 -11.60
N LEU A 25 -3.65 16.91 -11.90
CA LEU A 25 -4.45 17.47 -12.99
C LEU A 25 -3.97 16.98 -14.36
N SER A 26 -2.65 16.96 -14.57
CA SER A 26 -2.04 16.42 -15.80
C SER A 26 -2.39 14.95 -16.00
N TRP A 27 -2.36 14.15 -14.93
CA TRP A 27 -2.77 12.75 -15.00
C TRP A 27 -4.27 12.62 -15.29
N ALA A 28 -5.12 13.39 -14.61
CA ALA A 28 -6.58 13.37 -14.79
C ALA A 28 -7.00 13.65 -16.23
N ARG A 29 -6.42 14.71 -16.85
CA ARG A 29 -6.66 15.06 -18.26
C ARG A 29 -6.31 13.93 -19.24
N SER A 30 -5.47 12.99 -18.84
CA SER A 30 -5.09 11.84 -19.67
C SER A 30 -5.98 10.60 -19.51
N VAL A 31 -6.85 10.59 -18.50
CA VAL A 31 -7.68 9.43 -18.12
C VAL A 31 -9.19 9.69 -18.06
N LEU A 32 -9.61 10.95 -17.95
CA LEU A 32 -11.02 11.36 -17.91
C LEU A 32 -11.43 12.08 -19.20
N SER A 33 -12.74 12.24 -19.42
CA SER A 33 -13.27 13.06 -20.50
C SER A 33 -13.13 14.55 -20.20
N ASP A 34 -13.07 15.37 -21.25
CA ASP A 34 -12.93 16.84 -21.14
C ASP A 34 -14.11 17.51 -20.41
N SER A 35 -15.24 16.81 -20.29
CA SER A 35 -16.40 17.27 -19.53
C SER A 35 -16.23 17.20 -18.00
N CYS A 36 -15.24 16.45 -17.51
CA CYS A 36 -14.99 16.33 -16.07
C CYS A 36 -14.27 17.56 -15.54
N GLN A 37 -14.93 18.30 -14.64
CA GLN A 37 -14.29 19.42 -13.94
C GLN A 37 -13.43 18.90 -12.80
N ILE A 38 -12.12 19.13 -12.92
CA ILE A 38 -11.13 18.78 -11.91
C ILE A 38 -10.63 20.05 -11.24
N ASP A 39 -10.45 19.98 -9.93
CA ASP A 39 -9.93 21.09 -9.12
C ASP A 39 -8.54 21.53 -9.61
N LEU A 40 -8.37 22.83 -9.85
CA LEU A 40 -7.11 23.41 -10.29
C LEU A 40 -6.01 23.35 -9.22
N PHE A 41 -6.37 23.21 -7.94
CA PHE A 41 -5.40 22.92 -6.88
C PHE A 41 -4.57 21.67 -7.20
N LEU A 42 -5.13 20.71 -7.94
CA LEU A 42 -4.44 19.48 -8.32
C LEU A 42 -3.38 19.67 -9.43
N ASP A 43 -3.17 20.90 -9.93
CA ASP A 43 -2.07 21.22 -10.87
C ASP A 43 -0.70 21.35 -10.17
N GLN A 44 -0.41 20.40 -9.30
CA GLN A 44 0.85 20.31 -8.57
C GLN A 44 1.17 18.86 -8.24
N LYS A 45 2.42 18.62 -7.80
CA LYS A 45 2.83 17.32 -7.27
C LYS A 45 2.68 17.35 -5.76
N LEU A 46 1.88 16.44 -5.22
CA LEU A 46 1.69 16.30 -3.79
C LEU A 46 2.70 15.30 -3.22
N ASP A 47 3.24 15.62 -2.04
CA ASP A 47 3.86 14.60 -1.18
C ASP A 47 2.78 13.85 -0.39
N ARG A 48 3.18 12.96 0.50
CA ARG A 48 2.26 12.17 1.32
C ARG A 48 1.39 13.04 2.24
N TYR A 49 1.94 14.07 2.87
CA TYR A 49 1.20 14.88 3.85
C TYR A 49 0.27 15.87 3.16
N GLY A 50 0.70 16.48 2.05
CA GLY A 50 -0.16 17.27 1.18
C GLY A 50 -1.35 16.45 0.66
N LEU A 51 -1.11 15.19 0.28
CA LEU A 51 -2.19 14.28 -0.12
C LEU A 51 -3.12 13.91 1.05
N LEU A 52 -2.58 13.61 2.23
CA LEU A 52 -3.38 13.36 3.44
C LEU A 52 -4.28 14.56 3.77
N ASN A 53 -3.70 15.77 3.80
CA ASN A 53 -4.44 17.00 4.07
C ASN A 53 -5.54 17.24 3.05
N TYR A 54 -5.24 17.10 1.75
CA TYR A 54 -6.24 17.26 0.68
C TYR A 54 -7.38 16.23 0.81
N CYS A 55 -7.05 14.97 1.08
CA CYS A 55 -8.05 13.91 1.21
C CYS A 55 -8.88 13.99 2.49
N SER A 56 -8.36 14.62 3.55
CA SER A 56 -9.08 14.76 4.83
C SER A 56 -10.11 15.89 4.82
N ASP A 57 -10.02 16.82 3.86
CA ASP A 57 -11.02 17.86 3.68
C ASP A 57 -12.28 17.28 3.00
N HIS A 58 -13.40 17.31 3.73
CA HIS A 58 -14.69 16.83 3.26
C HIS A 58 -15.33 17.73 2.19
N ASN A 59 -14.85 18.96 2.03
CA ASN A 59 -15.29 19.86 0.95
C ASN A 59 -14.72 19.42 -0.42
N ASN A 60 -13.60 18.68 -0.43
CA ASN A 60 -13.06 18.09 -1.65
C ASN A 60 -13.94 16.92 -2.09
N ASN A 61 -14.38 16.93 -3.35
CA ASN A 61 -15.26 15.89 -3.85
C ASN A 61 -14.54 14.53 -4.00
N ASN A 62 -15.33 13.46 -4.12
CA ASN A 62 -14.85 12.08 -4.21
C ASN A 62 -13.92 11.87 -5.41
N LEU A 63 -14.28 12.44 -6.57
CA LEU A 63 -13.53 12.30 -7.82
C LEU A 63 -12.13 12.91 -7.70
N ASN A 64 -12.02 14.13 -7.18
CA ASN A 64 -10.75 14.83 -6.99
C ASN A 64 -9.85 14.09 -5.99
N SER A 65 -10.40 13.65 -4.87
CA SER A 65 -9.65 12.87 -3.86
C SER A 65 -9.11 11.56 -4.44
N LEU A 66 -9.95 10.87 -5.23
CA LEU A 66 -9.55 9.66 -5.93
C LEU A 66 -8.43 9.91 -6.95
N ILE A 67 -8.57 10.93 -7.81
CA ILE A 67 -7.55 11.32 -8.79
C ILE A 67 -6.22 11.62 -8.12
N ALA A 68 -6.24 12.38 -7.02
CA ALA A 68 -5.06 12.73 -6.27
C ALA A 68 -4.32 11.46 -5.78
N ILE A 69 -5.05 10.50 -5.21
CA ILE A 69 -4.46 9.25 -4.71
C ILE A 69 -3.94 8.35 -5.84
N LEU A 70 -4.71 8.17 -6.92
CA LEU A 70 -4.34 7.28 -8.03
C LEU A 70 -3.11 7.80 -8.78
N SER A 71 -3.09 9.11 -9.05
CA SER A 71 -1.96 9.77 -9.73
C SER A 71 -0.71 9.82 -8.85
N TRP A 72 -0.86 10.06 -7.54
CA TRP A 72 0.22 9.99 -6.56
C TRP A 72 0.84 8.58 -6.55
N GLY A 73 0.00 7.55 -6.48
CA GLY A 73 0.43 6.15 -6.52
C GLY A 73 1.05 5.72 -7.85
N GLY A 74 1.03 6.55 -8.89
CA GLY A 74 1.62 6.25 -10.18
C GLY A 74 0.79 5.31 -11.05
N MET A 75 -0.55 5.34 -10.92
CA MET A 75 -1.43 4.50 -11.74
C MET A 75 -1.19 4.75 -13.22
N ARG A 76 -0.99 3.66 -13.98
CA ARG A 76 -0.87 3.78 -15.44
C ARG A 76 -2.18 4.31 -16.03
N ARG A 77 -2.07 5.14 -17.06
CA ARG A 77 -3.21 5.84 -17.68
C ARG A 77 -4.24 4.87 -18.25
N ASP A 78 -3.81 3.76 -18.84
CA ASP A 78 -4.68 2.72 -19.39
C ASP A 78 -5.46 1.95 -18.30
N HIS A 79 -4.88 1.78 -17.10
CA HIS A 79 -5.63 1.26 -15.95
C HIS A 79 -6.60 2.30 -15.40
N GLY A 80 -6.20 3.57 -15.34
CA GLY A 80 -7.07 4.67 -14.92
C GLY A 80 -8.32 4.79 -15.79
N ARG A 81 -8.16 4.82 -17.12
CA ARG A 81 -9.30 4.89 -18.06
C ARG A 81 -10.31 3.76 -17.84
N ARG A 82 -9.83 2.52 -17.78
CA ARG A 82 -10.69 1.34 -17.53
C ARG A 82 -11.39 1.40 -16.18
N LEU A 83 -10.72 1.90 -15.15
CA LEU A 83 -11.33 2.06 -13.83
C LEU A 83 -12.51 3.05 -13.88
N PHE A 84 -12.36 4.16 -14.60
CA PHE A 84 -13.39 5.20 -14.69
C PHE A 84 -14.57 4.84 -15.60
N GLU A 85 -14.52 3.75 -16.36
CA GLU A 85 -15.68 3.17 -17.05
C GLU A 85 -16.77 2.71 -16.05
N ASN A 86 -16.39 2.41 -14.80
CA ASN A 86 -17.31 1.97 -13.72
C ASN A 86 -17.48 3.03 -12.62
N SER A 87 -17.69 4.29 -13.01
CA SER A 87 -17.67 5.46 -12.11
C SER A 87 -18.65 5.36 -10.94
N THR A 88 -19.85 4.79 -11.12
CA THR A 88 -20.87 4.68 -10.06
C THR A 88 -20.43 3.81 -8.89
N ILE A 89 -19.83 2.64 -9.16
CA ILE A 89 -19.41 1.71 -8.11
C ILE A 89 -18.21 2.31 -7.36
N LEU A 90 -17.32 2.95 -8.11
CA LEU A 90 -16.17 3.62 -7.56
C LEU A 90 -16.59 4.75 -6.61
N ASP A 91 -17.51 5.61 -7.03
CA ASP A 91 -18.04 6.68 -6.18
C ASP A 91 -18.68 6.15 -4.89
N GLN A 92 -19.49 5.08 -4.98
CA GLN A 92 -20.10 4.46 -3.79
C GLN A 92 -19.06 3.94 -2.78
N VAL A 93 -17.99 3.31 -3.25
CA VAL A 93 -16.95 2.78 -2.35
C VAL A 93 -16.15 3.92 -1.72
N ILE A 94 -15.85 4.98 -2.48
CA ILE A 94 -15.16 6.18 -1.98
C ILE A 94 -16.03 6.92 -0.96
N LEU A 95 -17.33 7.08 -1.23
CA LEU A 95 -18.27 7.69 -0.32
C LEU A 95 -18.30 6.92 1.02
N LYS A 96 -18.40 5.58 0.99
CA LYS A 96 -18.40 4.75 2.21
C LYS A 96 -17.12 4.90 3.05
N LEU A 97 -15.96 5.05 2.42
CA LEU A 97 -14.72 5.35 3.15
C LEU A 97 -14.81 6.72 3.84
N ARG A 98 -15.15 7.76 3.07
CA ARG A 98 -15.15 9.16 3.54
C ARG A 98 -16.25 9.45 4.56
N THR A 99 -17.34 8.69 4.59
CA THR A 99 -18.43 8.87 5.56
C THR A 99 -18.30 7.98 6.80
N GLY A 100 -17.19 7.25 6.94
CA GLY A 100 -16.96 6.39 8.11
C GLY A 100 -17.88 5.17 8.18
N HIS A 101 -18.38 4.68 7.04
CA HIS A 101 -19.29 3.53 6.99
C HIS A 101 -18.68 2.24 7.53
N TYR A 102 -17.37 2.07 7.38
CA TYR A 102 -16.66 0.87 7.84
C TYR A 102 -16.21 1.01 9.29
N SER A 103 -16.51 0.00 10.11
CA SER A 103 -16.09 -0.01 11.51
C SER A 103 -14.64 -0.46 11.73
N SER A 104 -13.96 -0.99 10.71
CA SER A 104 -12.56 -1.44 10.78
C SER A 104 -11.88 -1.47 9.41
N ARG A 105 -10.55 -1.42 9.41
CA ARG A 105 -9.71 -1.53 8.19
C ARG A 105 -9.88 -2.89 7.49
N GLN A 106 -10.03 -3.98 8.25
CA GLN A 106 -10.38 -5.31 7.72
C GLN A 106 -11.69 -5.30 6.93
N LYS A 107 -12.76 -4.69 7.45
CA LYS A 107 -14.06 -4.63 6.75
C LYS A 107 -14.00 -3.77 5.49
N ALA A 108 -13.28 -2.64 5.54
CA ALA A 108 -13.04 -1.82 4.35
C ALA A 108 -12.31 -2.63 3.27
N PHE A 109 -11.24 -3.34 3.64
CA PHE A 109 -10.48 -4.22 2.74
C PHE A 109 -11.38 -5.29 2.10
N ALA A 110 -12.18 -5.99 2.91
CA ALA A 110 -13.09 -7.03 2.44
C ALA A 110 -14.08 -6.51 1.40
N ALA A 111 -14.60 -5.30 1.57
CA ALA A 111 -15.52 -4.67 0.62
C ALA A 111 -14.86 -4.40 -0.74
N PHE A 112 -13.61 -3.91 -0.76
CA PHE A 112 -12.84 -3.75 -2.00
C PHE A 112 -12.55 -5.08 -2.67
N GLN A 113 -12.12 -6.09 -1.91
CA GLN A 113 -11.81 -7.41 -2.45
C GLN A 113 -13.04 -8.07 -3.08
N LEU A 114 -14.22 -7.95 -2.45
CA LEU A 114 -15.48 -8.43 -3.02
C LEU A 114 -15.81 -7.71 -4.34
N CYS A 115 -15.68 -6.39 -4.40
CA CYS A 115 -15.92 -5.62 -5.63
C CYS A 115 -14.94 -6.03 -6.75
N ARG A 116 -13.67 -6.29 -6.40
CA ARG A 116 -12.65 -6.78 -7.34
C ARG A 116 -12.98 -8.18 -7.86
N ALA A 117 -13.36 -9.11 -6.99
CA ALA A 117 -13.75 -10.47 -7.37
C ALA A 117 -14.95 -10.48 -8.33
N GLN A 118 -15.81 -9.47 -8.26
CA GLN A 118 -16.94 -9.26 -9.16
C GLN A 118 -16.57 -8.50 -10.46
N GLY A 119 -15.29 -8.20 -10.69
CA GLY A 119 -14.82 -7.48 -11.88
C GLY A 119 -15.16 -5.97 -11.91
N LYS A 120 -15.67 -5.41 -10.80
CA LYS A 120 -16.20 -4.03 -10.75
C LYS A 120 -15.12 -2.95 -10.58
N LEU A 121 -13.88 -3.35 -10.27
CA LEU A 121 -12.76 -2.44 -10.01
C LEU A 121 -11.55 -2.81 -10.90
N PRO A 122 -11.70 -2.75 -12.22
CA PRO A 122 -10.64 -3.15 -13.15
C PRO A 122 -9.40 -2.24 -12.95
N GLY A 123 -8.23 -2.86 -12.87
CA GLY A 123 -6.96 -2.14 -12.70
C GLY A 123 -6.67 -1.61 -11.28
N LEU A 124 -7.61 -1.70 -10.33
CA LEU A 124 -7.42 -1.23 -8.95
C LEU A 124 -6.95 -2.34 -8.00
N GLY A 125 -5.69 -2.78 -8.12
CA GLY A 125 -5.11 -3.83 -7.25
C GLY A 125 -4.98 -3.43 -5.77
N ILE A 126 -4.58 -4.40 -4.92
CA ILE A 126 -4.41 -4.22 -3.46
C ILE A 126 -3.64 -2.96 -3.11
N GLY A 127 -2.45 -2.78 -3.70
CA GLY A 127 -1.62 -1.62 -3.42
C GLY A 127 -2.29 -0.27 -3.70
N TYR A 128 -3.32 -0.20 -4.56
CA TYR A 128 -4.09 1.03 -4.77
C TYR A 128 -5.25 1.15 -3.80
N PHE A 129 -6.06 0.10 -3.59
CA PHE A 129 -7.20 0.29 -2.71
C PHE A 129 -6.80 0.41 -1.24
N THR A 130 -5.66 -0.14 -0.81
CA THR A 130 -5.12 0.17 0.53
C THR A 130 -4.63 1.61 0.63
N LYS A 131 -4.23 2.26 -0.47
CA LYS A 131 -4.00 3.71 -0.49
C LYS A 131 -5.31 4.47 -0.28
N LEU A 132 -6.40 4.01 -0.89
CA LEU A 132 -7.72 4.62 -0.67
C LEU A 132 -8.13 4.50 0.81
N ILE A 133 -7.95 3.34 1.44
CA ILE A 133 -8.20 3.18 2.88
C ILE A 133 -7.32 4.14 3.69
N CYS A 134 -6.01 4.18 3.40
CA CYS A 134 -5.03 5.00 4.13
C CYS A 134 -5.33 6.50 4.06
N PHE A 135 -5.66 7.04 2.87
CA PHE A 135 -5.84 8.47 2.67
C PHE A 135 -7.27 8.97 2.89
N LEU A 136 -8.30 8.13 2.67
CA LEU A 136 -9.71 8.55 2.73
C LEU A 136 -10.42 8.16 4.03
N ALA A 137 -9.84 7.24 4.81
CA ALA A 137 -10.37 6.81 6.10
C ALA A 137 -9.24 6.72 7.14
N PRO A 138 -8.54 7.84 7.43
CA PRO A 138 -7.39 7.84 8.34
C PRO A 138 -7.75 7.35 9.74
N ASN A 139 -9.01 7.50 10.17
CA ASN A 139 -9.53 6.98 11.43
C ASN A 139 -9.47 5.44 11.54
N LEU A 140 -9.35 4.72 10.41
CA LEU A 140 -9.22 3.27 10.41
C LEU A 140 -7.79 2.79 10.66
N ASN A 141 -6.80 3.69 10.66
CA ASN A 141 -5.37 3.35 10.77
C ASN A 141 -4.95 2.25 9.78
N GLY A 142 -5.44 2.35 8.53
CA GLY A 142 -5.06 1.45 7.45
C GLY A 142 -3.77 1.92 6.78
N TYR A 143 -2.89 0.97 6.44
CA TYR A 143 -1.58 1.25 5.87
C TYR A 143 -1.46 0.76 4.43
N ILE A 144 -0.59 1.38 3.65
CA ILE A 144 -0.41 1.02 2.24
C ILE A 144 0.27 -0.35 2.15
N MET A 145 -0.43 -1.36 1.63
CA MET A 145 0.13 -2.69 1.33
C MET A 145 0.55 -2.75 -0.15
N ASP A 146 1.64 -2.07 -0.49
CA ASP A 146 2.26 -2.18 -1.81
C ASP A 146 3.40 -3.20 -1.83
N GLN A 147 4.01 -3.42 -2.99
CA GLN A 147 5.09 -4.39 -3.12
C GLN A 147 6.31 -4.10 -2.23
N TRP A 148 6.62 -2.83 -1.95
CA TRP A 148 7.84 -2.48 -1.21
C TRP A 148 7.61 -2.60 0.29
N ALA A 149 6.50 -2.06 0.78
CA ALA A 149 6.12 -2.18 2.18
C ALA A 149 5.83 -3.65 2.56
N SER A 150 5.17 -4.41 1.67
CA SER A 150 4.92 -5.85 1.89
C SER A 150 6.21 -6.68 1.97
N LYS A 151 7.14 -6.47 1.04
CA LYS A 151 8.47 -7.11 1.11
C LYS A 151 9.22 -6.73 2.38
N SER A 152 9.09 -5.48 2.82
CA SER A 152 9.70 -5.01 4.07
C SER A 152 9.14 -5.74 5.28
N ILE A 153 7.82 -5.92 5.35
CA ILE A 153 7.19 -6.68 6.44
C ILE A 153 7.64 -8.14 6.44
N ASN A 154 7.66 -8.80 5.28
CA ASN A 154 8.16 -10.17 5.21
C ASN A 154 9.63 -10.28 5.67
N LEU A 155 10.49 -9.33 5.24
CA LEU A 155 11.89 -9.29 5.65
C LEU A 155 12.04 -9.04 7.16
N LEU A 156 11.37 -8.01 7.68
CA LEU A 156 11.43 -7.63 9.09
C LEU A 156 10.86 -8.69 10.03
N THR A 157 9.90 -9.50 9.57
CA THR A 157 9.33 -10.58 10.38
C THR A 157 10.04 -11.91 10.19
N GLY A 158 10.75 -12.09 9.08
CA GLY A 158 11.33 -13.38 8.71
C GLY A 158 10.28 -14.41 8.32
N LYS A 159 9.09 -13.97 7.89
CA LYS A 159 7.96 -14.84 7.54
C LYS A 159 7.26 -14.31 6.30
N GLU A 160 6.67 -15.19 5.51
CA GLU A 160 5.75 -14.79 4.43
C GLU A 160 4.39 -14.37 5.02
N ILE A 161 4.31 -13.13 5.52
CA ILE A 161 3.04 -12.56 6.00
C ILE A 161 2.17 -12.15 4.80
N VAL A 162 2.77 -11.46 3.84
CA VAL A 162 2.09 -11.03 2.61
C VAL A 162 2.59 -11.89 1.46
N LYS A 163 1.67 -12.52 0.74
CA LYS A 163 1.96 -13.28 -0.48
C LYS A 163 2.33 -12.33 -1.62
N ILE A 164 3.47 -12.59 -2.24
CA ILE A 164 4.00 -11.78 -3.32
C ILE A 164 4.38 -12.71 -4.47
N THR A 165 3.91 -12.41 -5.68
CA THR A 165 4.28 -13.19 -6.88
C THR A 165 5.78 -13.17 -7.14
N ASN A 166 6.26 -14.12 -7.95
CA ASN A 166 7.63 -14.12 -8.47
C ASN A 166 8.02 -12.80 -9.17
N ASN A 167 7.04 -12.12 -9.79
CA ASN A 167 7.22 -10.82 -10.43
C ASN A 167 7.20 -9.63 -9.44
N GLY A 168 7.07 -9.89 -8.15
CA GLY A 168 7.14 -8.90 -7.08
C GLY A 168 5.84 -8.21 -6.72
N TRP A 169 4.70 -8.64 -7.27
CA TRP A 169 3.39 -8.01 -7.04
C TRP A 169 2.60 -8.67 -5.91
N VAL A 170 1.91 -7.86 -5.11
CA VAL A 170 0.91 -8.31 -4.12
C VAL A 170 -0.33 -8.83 -4.84
N THR A 171 -0.85 -10.00 -4.44
CA THR A 171 -1.98 -10.68 -5.12
C THR A 171 -3.27 -10.67 -4.29
N ASP A 172 -4.40 -10.90 -4.96
CA ASP A 172 -5.71 -11.05 -4.31
C ASP A 172 -5.82 -12.32 -3.42
N GLU A 173 -4.77 -13.14 -3.29
CA GLU A 173 -4.68 -14.19 -2.26
C GLU A 173 -4.48 -13.61 -0.85
N ASN A 174 -4.05 -12.34 -0.75
CA ASN A 174 -3.98 -11.64 0.51
C ASN A 174 -5.40 -11.16 0.86
N GLY A 175 -6.00 -11.82 1.85
CA GLY A 175 -7.35 -11.53 2.32
C GLY A 175 -7.42 -10.45 3.39
N PRO A 176 -8.62 -10.20 3.94
CA PRO A 176 -8.81 -9.20 4.99
C PRO A 176 -7.99 -9.50 6.24
N ASP A 177 -7.86 -10.78 6.62
CA ASP A 177 -7.06 -11.20 7.79
C ASP A 177 -5.57 -10.94 7.59
N THR A 178 -5.06 -11.19 6.37
CA THR A 178 -3.68 -10.86 6.00
C THR A 178 -3.44 -9.35 6.09
N TYR A 179 -4.41 -8.54 5.65
CA TYR A 179 -4.31 -7.09 5.75
C TYR A 179 -4.35 -6.58 7.19
N GLU A 180 -5.20 -7.15 8.04
CA GLU A 180 -5.23 -6.81 9.46
C GLU A 180 -3.90 -7.17 10.13
N GLN A 181 -3.40 -8.39 9.91
CA GLN A 181 -2.11 -8.83 10.44
C GLN A 181 -0.95 -7.95 9.97
N TYR A 182 -0.94 -7.58 8.68
CA TYR A 182 0.03 -6.63 8.12
C TYR A 182 -0.02 -5.28 8.85
N CYS A 183 -1.21 -4.74 9.09
CA CYS A 183 -1.36 -3.47 9.77
C CYS A 183 -0.94 -3.53 11.25
N ASP A 184 -1.28 -4.61 11.95
CA ASP A 184 -0.85 -4.85 13.34
C ASP A 184 0.69 -4.91 13.47
N ILE A 185 1.37 -5.46 12.46
CA ILE A 185 2.83 -5.49 12.45
C ILE A 185 3.41 -4.08 12.27
N ILE A 186 2.77 -3.23 11.44
CA ILE A 186 3.17 -1.82 11.29
C ILE A 186 2.92 -1.05 12.57
N ASP A 187 1.79 -1.28 13.26
CA ASP A 187 1.51 -0.67 14.57
C ASP A 187 2.62 -1.03 15.57
N LYS A 188 3.01 -2.30 15.64
CA LYS A 188 4.14 -2.77 16.46
C LYS A 188 5.47 -2.16 16.03
N LEU A 189 5.68 -1.97 14.73
CA LEU A 189 6.87 -1.32 14.20
C LEU A 189 6.94 0.14 14.64
N GLY A 190 5.81 0.86 14.65
CA GLY A 190 5.72 2.22 15.17
C GLY A 190 6.22 2.32 16.61
N ILE A 191 5.78 1.40 17.48
CA ILE A 191 6.26 1.30 18.87
C ILE A 191 7.78 1.07 18.91
N GLN A 192 8.31 0.14 18.13
CA GLN A 192 9.75 -0.18 18.10
C GLN A 192 10.62 0.96 17.56
N LEU A 193 10.05 1.81 16.68
CA LEU A 193 10.71 2.97 16.08
C LEU A 193 10.41 4.29 16.83
N ASN A 194 9.61 4.24 17.90
CA ASN A 194 9.13 5.39 18.65
C ASN A 194 8.46 6.46 17.74
N CYS A 195 7.56 6.02 16.86
CA CYS A 195 6.82 6.87 15.93
C CYS A 195 5.39 6.33 15.69
N THR A 196 4.56 7.06 14.93
CA THR A 196 3.22 6.56 14.56
C THR A 196 3.32 5.44 13.53
N GLY A 197 2.25 4.65 13.38
CA GLY A 197 2.23 3.61 12.35
C GLY A 197 2.32 4.15 10.92
N ILE A 198 1.77 5.34 10.65
CA ILE A 198 1.94 6.02 9.34
C ILE A 198 3.41 6.35 9.08
N GLU A 199 4.14 6.83 10.10
CA GLU A 199 5.56 7.13 9.99
C GLU A 199 6.39 5.85 9.82
N ALA A 200 6.05 4.79 10.56
CA ALA A 200 6.67 3.49 10.42
C ALA A 200 6.46 2.90 9.01
N GLU A 201 5.23 2.95 8.49
CA GLU A 201 4.95 2.51 7.12
C GLU A 201 5.69 3.37 6.09
N LYS A 202 5.70 4.70 6.25
CA LYS A 202 6.47 5.60 5.38
C LYS A 202 7.96 5.24 5.35
N ARG A 203 8.56 4.89 6.49
CA ARG A 203 9.97 4.46 6.59
C ARG A 203 10.24 3.16 5.83
N ILE A 204 9.40 2.14 5.99
CA ILE A 204 9.57 0.86 5.28
C ILE A 204 9.12 0.93 3.82
N PHE A 205 8.23 1.84 3.48
CA PHE A 205 7.89 2.18 2.11
C PHE A 205 9.09 2.82 1.41
N SER A 206 9.77 3.77 2.09
CA SER A 206 10.98 4.49 1.65
C SER A 206 10.82 5.16 0.27
N VAL A 207 11.86 5.85 -0.21
CA VAL A 207 11.81 6.57 -1.48
C VAL A 207 12.04 5.64 -2.66
N GLY A 208 11.22 5.78 -3.70
CA GLY A 208 11.40 5.05 -4.96
C GLY A 208 12.58 5.52 -5.80
N ARG A 209 12.73 4.93 -6.99
CA ARG A 209 13.73 5.33 -8.02
C ARG A 209 15.19 5.24 -7.57
N GLY A 210 15.50 4.31 -6.68
CA GLY A 210 16.88 4.04 -6.21
C GLY A 210 17.41 5.00 -5.15
N LEU A 211 16.58 5.93 -4.67
CA LEU A 211 16.99 6.98 -3.73
C LEU A 211 16.84 6.55 -2.26
N GLY A 212 15.98 5.56 -1.96
CA GLY A 212 15.70 5.14 -0.60
C GLY A 212 16.74 4.17 -0.04
N GLN A 213 17.32 4.50 1.10
CA GLN A 213 18.32 3.64 1.76
C GLN A 213 17.74 2.27 2.12
N TRP A 214 16.51 2.26 2.64
CA TRP A 214 15.82 1.03 3.02
C TRP A 214 15.48 0.16 1.81
N ARG A 215 14.98 0.73 0.69
CA ARG A 215 14.71 -0.07 -0.52
C ARG A 215 15.98 -0.72 -1.08
N ASN A 216 17.11 -0.02 -1.02
CA ASN A 216 18.40 -0.55 -1.44
C ASN A 216 18.86 -1.71 -0.54
N TYR A 217 18.66 -1.59 0.77
CA TYR A 217 18.90 -2.68 1.72
C TYR A 217 17.97 -3.87 1.49
N LEU A 218 16.67 -3.61 1.34
CA LEU A 218 15.65 -4.62 1.08
C LEU A 218 15.98 -5.40 -0.18
N HIS A 219 16.34 -4.74 -1.28
CA HIS A 219 16.69 -5.40 -2.54
C HIS A 219 17.86 -6.39 -2.37
N LYS A 220 18.88 -6.03 -1.58
CA LYS A 220 20.05 -6.89 -1.31
C LYS A 220 19.73 -8.09 -0.42
N ASN A 221 18.75 -7.98 0.47
CA ASN A 221 18.51 -8.98 1.51
C ASN A 221 17.25 -9.84 1.25
N TYR A 222 16.29 -9.38 0.46
CA TYR A 222 15.01 -10.06 0.27
C TYR A 222 15.14 -11.41 -0.46
N SER A 223 16.02 -11.50 -1.48
CA SER A 223 16.28 -12.75 -2.22
C SER A 223 16.97 -13.81 -1.35
N THR A 224 17.78 -13.36 -0.38
CA THR A 224 18.52 -14.24 0.53
C THR A 224 17.58 -14.89 1.55
N SER A 225 16.57 -14.17 2.04
CA SER A 225 15.62 -14.65 3.05
C SER A 225 14.73 -15.80 2.54
N ILE A 226 14.23 -15.72 1.30
CA ILE A 226 13.41 -16.79 0.68
C ILE A 226 14.22 -18.10 0.55
N THR A 227 15.54 -17.99 0.37
CA THR A 227 16.42 -19.16 0.21
C THR A 227 16.69 -19.86 1.54
N ILE A 228 16.67 -19.13 2.67
CA ILE A 228 16.92 -19.69 4.00
C ILE A 228 15.70 -20.50 4.48
N GLU A 229 14.47 -20.02 4.27
CA GLU A 229 13.25 -20.79 4.60
C GLU A 229 13.12 -22.06 3.73
N ASN A 230 13.41 -21.98 2.42
CA ASN A 230 13.40 -23.18 1.57
C ASN A 230 14.42 -24.24 2.01
N ARG A 231 15.54 -23.84 2.63
CA ARG A 231 16.52 -24.77 3.20
C ARG A 231 16.05 -25.36 4.52
N THR A 232 15.53 -24.56 5.45
CA THR A 232 15.05 -25.05 6.76
C THR A 232 13.79 -25.92 6.64
N SER A 233 12.87 -25.61 5.72
CA SER A 233 11.71 -26.46 5.40
C SER A 233 12.11 -27.78 4.73
N SER A 234 13.16 -27.80 3.91
CA SER A 234 13.66 -29.05 3.30
C SER A 234 14.35 -29.98 4.31
N ILE A 235 15.04 -29.41 5.30
CA ILE A 235 15.73 -30.16 6.36
C ILE A 235 14.71 -30.73 7.36
N ALA A 236 13.66 -29.97 7.69
CA ALA A 236 12.57 -30.47 8.55
C ALA A 236 11.76 -31.61 7.90
N GLY A 237 11.61 -31.61 6.56
CA GLY A 237 10.98 -32.69 5.81
C GLY A 237 11.83 -33.97 5.70
N GLN A 238 13.15 -33.88 5.80
CA GLN A 238 14.05 -35.04 5.77
C GLN A 238 14.20 -35.73 7.13
N CYS A 239 13.98 -35.03 8.25
CA CYS A 239 14.09 -35.64 9.59
C CYS A 239 12.87 -36.50 10.01
N LEU A 240 11.75 -36.46 9.29
CA LEU A 240 10.54 -37.24 9.62
C LEU A 240 10.39 -38.55 8.83
N SER A 241 11.39 -38.94 8.02
CA SER A 241 11.34 -40.17 7.21
C SER A 241 12.34 -41.27 7.63
N ASN A 242 13.09 -41.07 8.71
CA ASN A 242 14.10 -42.03 9.19
C ASN A 242 13.93 -42.40 10.68
N GLY A 243 12.73 -42.82 11.07
CA GLY A 243 12.46 -43.34 12.41
C GLY A 243 11.25 -44.27 12.43
N THR A 244 11.52 -45.53 12.11
CA THR A 244 10.81 -46.79 12.48
C THR A 244 9.35 -46.74 12.87
#